data_AF-A0A815E173-F1
#
_entry.id   AF-A0A815E173-F1
#
_cell.length_a   1.000
_cell.length_b   1.000
_cell.length_c   1.000
_cell.angle_alpha   90.00
_cell.angle_beta   90.00
_cell.angle_gamma   90.00
#
_symmetry.space_group_name_H-M   'P 1'
#
loop_
_entity.id
_entity.type
_entity.pdbx_description
1 polymer ?
#
loop_
_entity_poly.entity_id
_entity_poly.type
_entity_poly.pdbx_seq_one_letter_code
_entity_poly.pdbx_strand_id
1 'polypeptide(L)'
;MTYHKKNITQCLGKKPVEGKDKRHFVSQICYIMADFDVFGTRNFNVNQMNQEINKGIAPKTIDRVDQAHQSRPGDSSAHVHFEGGKHALRDDGTWKHGGRKLSRAEKEWLQKWNWSLPNDQ
;
A
#
# COMPACT_ATOMS: atom_id res chain seq x y z
N MET A 1 35.55 -26.85 -1.80
CA MET A 1 34.68 -26.25 -0.76
C MET A 1 33.24 -26.62 -1.08
N THR A 2 32.66 -27.48 -0.26
CA THR A 2 31.38 -28.16 -0.49
C THR A 2 30.36 -27.65 0.51
N TYR A 3 29.19 -27.19 0.06
CA TYR A 3 27.98 -27.02 0.89
C TYR A 3 26.75 -27.23 -0.03
N HIS A 4 26.23 -28.46 -0.14
CA HIS A 4 25.09 -29.03 0.61
C HIS A 4 23.80 -28.20 0.55
N LYS A 5 22.98 -28.48 -0.48
CA LYS A 5 21.56 -28.14 -0.55
C LYS A 5 20.83 -28.92 0.55
N LYS A 6 20.26 -28.22 1.54
CA LYS A 6 19.34 -28.83 2.50
C LYS A 6 17.92 -28.76 1.95
N ASN A 7 17.41 -29.93 1.57
CA ASN A 7 15.98 -30.23 1.47
C ASN A 7 15.31 -29.89 2.81
N ILE A 8 14.21 -29.16 2.77
CA ILE A 8 13.26 -29.12 3.88
C ILE A 8 11.90 -29.53 3.32
N THR A 9 11.68 -30.84 3.35
CA THR A 9 10.37 -31.45 3.26
C THR A 9 9.62 -31.20 4.57
N GLN A 10 8.30 -31.05 4.42
CA GLN A 10 7.24 -31.34 5.40
C GLN A 10 6.86 -30.25 6.42
N CYS A 11 5.67 -29.68 6.20
CA CYS A 11 4.63 -29.62 7.22
C CYS A 11 3.32 -30.10 6.56
N LEU A 12 2.93 -31.33 6.88
CA LEU A 12 1.67 -31.93 6.46
C LEU A 12 0.51 -31.30 7.19
N GLY A 13 -0.55 -31.02 6.43
CA GLY A 13 -1.94 -31.22 6.85
C GLY A 13 -2.71 -29.96 7.17
N LYS A 14 -3.67 -29.61 6.30
CA LYS A 14 -5.12 -29.61 6.62
C LYS A 14 -5.92 -29.93 5.34
N LYS A 15 -6.99 -30.72 5.54
CA LYS A 15 -7.86 -31.40 4.56
C LYS A 15 -8.61 -30.44 3.64
N PRO A 16 -9.09 -30.89 2.45
CA PRO A 16 -9.95 -30.08 1.60
C PRO A 16 -11.32 -29.92 2.28
N VAL A 17 -11.80 -28.69 2.38
CA VAL A 17 -13.21 -28.43 2.70
C VAL A 17 -13.89 -28.08 1.38
N GLU A 18 -14.53 -29.08 0.80
CA GLU A 18 -15.56 -28.93 -0.21
C GLU A 18 -16.72 -28.14 0.40
N GLY A 19 -17.07 -26.99 -0.18
CA GLY A 19 -18.15 -26.16 0.33
C GLY A 19 -18.39 -24.92 -0.52
N LYS A 20 -19.40 -25.00 -1.39
CA LYS A 20 -19.91 -23.92 -2.22
C LYS A 20 -20.54 -22.84 -1.32
N ASP A 21 -19.98 -21.65 -1.22
CA ASP A 21 -20.78 -20.42 -1.25
C ASP A 21 -19.92 -19.18 -1.51
N LYS A 22 -20.37 -18.34 -2.42
CA LYS A 22 -19.80 -17.03 -2.73
C LYS A 22 -20.64 -16.03 -1.96
N ARG A 23 -20.10 -15.38 -0.93
CA ARG A 23 -20.43 -14.01 -0.48
C ARG A 23 -19.76 -13.69 0.86
N HIS A 24 -19.03 -12.57 0.87
CA HIS A 24 -18.73 -11.69 1.99
C HIS A 24 -18.40 -12.33 3.34
N PHE A 25 -17.11 -12.44 3.67
CA PHE A 25 -16.63 -12.24 5.04
C PHE A 25 -15.10 -12.01 5.03
N VAL A 26 -14.67 -10.76 5.16
CA VAL A 26 -13.32 -10.40 5.60
C VAL A 26 -13.55 -9.37 6.71
N SER A 27 -13.93 -9.78 7.91
CA SER A 27 -13.13 -10.46 8.94
C SER A 27 -11.76 -9.83 9.13
N GLN A 28 -11.75 -8.72 9.86
CA GLN A 28 -10.86 -8.49 11.01
C GLN A 28 -9.61 -9.38 11.08
N ILE A 29 -8.54 -8.98 10.39
CA ILE A 29 -7.16 -9.29 10.82
C ILE A 29 -6.32 -8.06 10.47
N CYS A 30 -6.34 -7.08 11.37
CA CYS A 30 -5.30 -6.06 11.41
C CYS A 30 -4.51 -6.35 12.68
N TYR A 31 -3.23 -6.64 12.50
CA TYR A 31 -2.09 -6.47 13.40
C TYR A 31 -1.09 -7.63 13.25
N ILE A 32 0.18 -7.23 13.30
CA ILE A 32 1.41 -8.01 13.34
C ILE A 32 1.91 -8.51 11.97
N MET A 33 2.78 -7.73 11.34
CA MET A 33 4.20 -8.06 11.11
C MET A 33 4.86 -6.83 10.48
N ALA A 34 5.62 -6.10 11.28
CA ALA A 34 6.64 -5.19 10.79
C ALA A 34 7.88 -6.04 10.52
N ASP A 35 8.09 -6.48 9.28
CA ASP A 35 9.35 -7.07 8.82
C ASP A 35 9.64 -6.61 7.39
N PHE A 36 10.32 -5.47 7.30
CA PHE A 36 11.44 -5.19 6.38
C PHE A 36 11.45 -5.88 5.01
N ASP A 37 10.50 -5.58 4.13
CA ASP A 37 10.65 -5.89 2.70
C ASP A 37 11.39 -4.76 1.98
N VAL A 38 12.72 -4.92 1.87
CA VAL A 38 13.63 -3.97 1.18
C VAL A 38 13.35 -3.82 -0.31
N PHE A 39 12.57 -4.69 -0.96
CA PHE A 39 12.02 -4.45 -2.30
C PHE A 39 10.67 -5.18 -2.47
N GLY A 40 9.75 -4.93 -1.54
CA GLY A 40 8.42 -5.54 -1.55
C GLY A 40 7.58 -5.11 -2.75
N THR A 41 6.97 -6.06 -3.43
CA THR A 41 5.97 -5.82 -4.47
C THR A 41 4.88 -4.91 -3.93
N ARG A 42 4.82 -3.68 -4.44
CA ARG A 42 3.84 -2.64 -4.10
C ARG A 42 2.42 -3.19 -4.30
N ASN A 43 1.80 -3.69 -3.23
CA ASN A 43 0.46 -4.26 -3.28
C ASN A 43 -0.57 -3.20 -2.85
N PHE A 44 -0.65 -2.12 -3.63
CA PHE A 44 -1.73 -1.15 -3.54
C PHE A 44 -2.54 -1.18 -4.83
N ASN A 45 -3.83 -0.93 -4.71
CA ASN A 45 -4.74 -0.82 -5.86
C ASN A 45 -5.29 0.60 -5.89
N VAL A 46 -4.79 1.40 -6.84
CA VAL A 46 -5.16 2.81 -7.00
C VAL A 46 -6.67 2.99 -7.14
N ASN A 47 -7.36 2.07 -7.82
CA ASN A 47 -8.81 2.13 -7.98
C ASN A 47 -9.53 1.91 -6.64
N GLN A 48 -9.06 0.99 -5.79
CA GLN A 48 -9.63 0.78 -4.46
C GLN A 48 -9.35 1.98 -3.55
N MET A 49 -8.16 2.57 -3.60
CA MET A 49 -7.83 3.78 -2.86
C MET A 49 -8.74 4.95 -3.26
N ASN A 50 -8.94 5.17 -4.56
CA ASN A 50 -9.87 6.20 -5.06
C ASN A 50 -11.33 5.91 -4.67
N GLN A 51 -11.73 4.65 -4.55
CA GLN A 51 -13.04 4.31 -4.00
C GLN A 51 -13.16 4.69 -2.52
N GLU A 52 -12.12 4.53 -1.70
CA GLU A 52 -12.13 4.98 -0.30
C GLU A 52 -12.23 6.51 -0.20
N ILE A 53 -11.56 7.23 -1.08
CA ILE A 53 -11.66 8.70 -1.18
C ILE A 53 -13.09 9.10 -1.54
N ASN A 54 -13.66 8.51 -2.58
CA ASN A 54 -15.04 8.81 -3.02
C ASN A 54 -16.09 8.46 -1.96
N LYS A 55 -15.84 7.42 -1.14
CA LYS A 55 -16.70 7.04 -0.03
C LYS A 55 -16.50 7.91 1.22
N GLY A 56 -15.55 8.83 1.23
CA GLY A 56 -15.21 9.66 2.39
C GLY A 56 -14.55 8.89 3.54
N ILE A 57 -13.98 7.70 3.25
CA ILE A 57 -13.22 6.89 4.21
C ILE A 57 -11.79 7.44 4.33
N ALA A 58 -11.22 7.91 3.23
CA ALA A 58 -9.93 8.58 3.25
C ALA A 58 -10.03 9.94 3.96
N PRO A 59 -8.94 10.42 4.58
CA PRO A 59 -8.86 11.79 5.08
C PRO A 59 -9.30 12.82 4.02
N LYS A 60 -10.11 13.80 4.44
CA LYS A 60 -10.68 14.84 3.54
C LYS A 60 -9.64 15.68 2.80
N THR A 61 -8.41 15.66 3.28
CA THR A 61 -7.26 16.37 2.70
C THR A 61 -6.63 15.63 1.53
N ILE A 62 -7.01 14.37 1.29
CA ILE A 62 -6.58 13.56 0.14
C ILE A 62 -7.63 13.68 -0.95
N ASP A 63 -7.21 14.14 -2.13
CA ASP A 63 -8.12 14.41 -3.24
C ASP A 63 -8.27 13.20 -4.17
N ARG A 64 -7.14 12.56 -4.51
CA ARG A 64 -7.08 11.41 -5.41
C ARG A 64 -5.73 10.71 -5.36
N VAL A 65 -5.67 9.50 -5.90
CA VAL A 65 -4.45 8.75 -6.18
C VAL A 65 -4.34 8.52 -7.67
N ASP A 66 -3.18 8.87 -8.25
CA ASP A 66 -2.90 8.68 -9.67
C ASP A 66 -1.89 7.54 -9.85
N GLN A 67 -2.15 6.69 -10.85
CA GLN A 67 -1.25 5.59 -11.26
C GLN A 67 -0.01 6.17 -11.95
N ALA A 68 1.12 5.45 -11.87
CA ALA A 68 2.28 5.75 -12.67
C ALA A 68 1.94 5.78 -14.18
N HIS A 69 2.42 6.80 -14.89
CA HIS A 69 2.28 6.96 -16.33
C HIS A 69 3.66 6.95 -16.99
N GLN A 70 4.08 5.78 -17.48
CA GLN A 70 5.46 5.55 -17.95
C GLN A 70 5.91 6.46 -19.10
N SER A 71 4.98 6.96 -19.92
CA SER A 71 5.31 7.86 -21.04
C SER A 71 5.41 9.34 -20.66
N ARG A 72 5.23 9.70 -19.38
CA ARG A 72 5.35 11.08 -18.89
C ARG A 72 6.59 11.23 -18.00
N PRO A 73 7.59 12.05 -18.39
CA PRO A 73 8.73 12.34 -17.55
C PRO A 73 8.29 12.88 -16.17
N GLY A 74 8.74 12.23 -15.08
CA GLY A 74 8.38 12.61 -13.71
C GLY A 74 7.09 11.97 -13.16
N ASP A 75 6.35 11.21 -13.98
CA ASP A 75 5.12 10.49 -13.62
C ASP A 75 5.33 8.97 -13.47
N SER A 76 6.57 8.54 -13.33
CA SER A 76 6.98 7.13 -13.33
C SER A 76 6.56 6.34 -12.08
N SER A 77 5.95 6.99 -11.09
CA SER A 77 5.51 6.39 -9.82
C SER A 77 4.07 6.80 -9.50
N ALA A 78 3.34 5.91 -8.82
CA ALA A 78 2.04 6.25 -8.27
C ALA A 78 2.20 7.38 -7.24
N HIS A 79 1.23 8.29 -7.18
CA HIS A 79 1.27 9.42 -6.26
C HIS A 79 -0.11 9.81 -5.74
N VAL A 80 -0.17 10.23 -4.48
CA VAL A 80 -1.38 10.76 -3.82
C VAL A 80 -1.35 12.28 -3.90
N HIS A 81 -2.46 12.89 -4.30
CA HIS A 81 -2.68 14.33 -4.31
C HIS A 81 -3.36 14.80 -3.02
N PHE A 82 -2.90 15.94 -2.50
CA PHE A 82 -3.47 16.59 -1.32
C PHE A 82 -3.86 18.05 -1.60
N GLU A 83 -4.88 18.51 -0.88
CA GLU A 83 -5.35 19.91 -0.83
C GLU A 83 -5.58 20.57 -2.20
N GLY A 84 -6.40 19.95 -3.04
CA GLY A 84 -6.64 20.40 -4.41
C GLY A 84 -5.43 20.20 -5.34
N GLY A 85 -4.55 19.24 -5.02
CA GLY A 85 -3.37 18.93 -5.82
C GLY A 85 -2.13 19.81 -5.59
N LYS A 86 -2.14 20.68 -4.56
CA LYS A 86 -1.00 21.53 -4.18
C LYS A 86 0.24 20.72 -3.76
N HIS A 87 0.01 19.56 -3.17
CA HIS A 87 1.07 18.66 -2.74
C HIS A 87 0.83 17.27 -3.33
N ALA A 88 1.90 16.58 -3.71
CA ALA A 88 1.80 15.20 -4.18
C ALA A 88 2.93 14.33 -3.60
N LEU A 89 2.55 13.24 -2.96
CA LEU A 89 3.47 12.28 -2.35
C LEU A 89 3.54 11.03 -3.22
N ARG A 90 4.76 10.60 -3.58
CA ARG A 90 4.99 9.33 -4.29
C ARG A 90 4.89 8.15 -3.32
N ASP A 91 4.65 6.97 -3.85
CA ASP A 91 4.57 5.69 -3.11
C ASP A 91 5.81 5.32 -2.30
N ASP A 92 6.99 5.78 -2.74
CA ASP A 92 8.26 5.67 -2.01
C ASP A 92 8.44 6.71 -0.88
N GLY A 93 7.44 7.55 -0.63
CA GLY A 93 7.47 8.55 0.44
C GLY A 93 8.20 9.83 0.07
N THR A 94 8.68 9.97 -1.16
CA THR A 94 9.25 11.23 -1.64
C THR A 94 8.17 12.17 -2.17
N TRP A 95 8.34 13.48 -1.97
CA TRP A 95 7.44 14.47 -2.53
C TRP A 95 7.71 14.64 -4.03
N LYS A 96 6.68 14.47 -4.86
CA LYS A 96 6.74 14.79 -6.29
C LYS A 96 6.79 16.30 -6.52
N HIS A 97 5.95 17.04 -5.79
CA HIS A 97 5.98 18.50 -5.73
C HIS A 97 5.37 19.01 -4.42
N GLY A 98 5.84 20.17 -3.99
CA GLY A 98 5.53 20.72 -2.67
C GLY A 98 6.13 19.89 -1.54
N GLY A 99 5.52 19.96 -0.37
CA GLY A 99 5.87 19.14 0.79
C GLY A 99 5.17 19.70 2.02
N ARG A 100 4.65 18.83 2.89
CA ARG A 100 4.06 19.25 4.15
C ARG A 100 4.08 18.15 5.20
N LYS A 101 3.93 18.56 6.45
CA LYS A 101 3.71 17.60 7.53
C LYS A 101 2.37 16.89 7.33
N LEU A 102 2.42 15.56 7.32
CA LEU A 102 1.22 14.73 7.28
C LEU A 102 0.56 14.65 8.65
N SER A 103 -0.78 14.70 8.68
CA SER A 103 -1.59 14.45 9.86
C SER A 103 -1.53 12.97 10.27
N ARG A 104 -1.92 12.65 11.50
CA ARG A 104 -1.93 11.26 11.97
C ARG A 104 -2.84 10.37 11.12
N ALA A 105 -4.03 10.85 10.77
CA ALA A 105 -4.99 10.12 9.95
C ALA A 105 -4.47 9.87 8.52
N GLU A 106 -3.74 10.84 7.94
CA GLU A 106 -3.08 10.66 6.65
C GLU A 106 -1.99 9.58 6.72
N LYS A 107 -1.15 9.62 7.75
CA LYS A 107 -0.10 8.61 7.95
C LYS A 107 -0.69 7.21 8.12
N GLU A 108 -1.71 7.07 8.96
CA GLU A 108 -2.41 5.79 9.17
C GLU A 108 -3.04 5.26 7.87
N TRP A 109 -3.70 6.13 7.10
CA TRP A 109 -4.32 5.74 5.83
C TRP A 109 -3.28 5.35 4.78
N LEU A 110 -2.18 6.08 4.66
CA LEU A 110 -1.07 5.77 3.76
C LEU A 110 -0.39 4.44 4.13
N GLN A 111 -0.10 4.23 5.41
CA GLN A 111 0.51 2.99 5.91
C GLN A 111 -0.40 1.77 5.68
N LYS A 112 -1.72 1.91 5.85
CA LYS A 112 -2.69 0.85 5.50
C LYS A 112 -2.52 0.36 4.06
N TRP A 113 -2.14 1.24 3.14
CA TRP A 113 -1.89 0.94 1.73
C TRP A 113 -0.42 0.65 1.42
N ASN A 114 0.41 0.36 2.43
CA ASN A 114 1.85 0.12 2.30
C ASN A 114 2.59 1.28 1.61
N TRP A 115 2.08 2.50 1.79
CA TRP A 115 2.66 3.71 1.25
C TRP A 115 3.75 4.22 2.20
N SER A 116 4.92 4.54 1.66
CA SER A 116 6.03 5.03 2.50
C SER A 116 5.78 6.46 2.95
N LEU A 117 6.18 6.79 4.17
CA LEU A 117 6.03 8.14 4.71
C LEU A 117 7.27 8.98 4.39
N PRO A 118 7.13 10.31 4.18
CA PRO A 118 8.27 11.18 4.02
C PRO A 118 9.14 11.20 5.28
N ASN A 119 10.45 11.26 5.08
CA ASN A 119 11.46 11.39 6.14
C ASN A 119 11.47 12.82 6.71
N ASP A 120 10.33 13.27 7.23
CA ASP A 120 10.21 14.55 7.93
C ASP A 120 10.08 14.23 9.44
N GLN A 121 11.24 14.05 10.09
CA GLN A 121 11.38 14.04 11.55
C GLN A 121 11.29 15.46 12.11
#